data_AF-A0ABD1NRR5-F1
#
_entry.id   AF-A0ABD1NRR5-F1
#
_cell.length_a   1.000
_cell.length_b   1.000
_cell.length_c   1.000
_cell.angle_alpha   90.00
_cell.angle_beta   90.00
_cell.angle_gamma   90.00
#
_symmetry.space_group_name_H-M   'P 1'
#
loop_
_entity.id
_entity.type
_entity.pdbx_description
1 polymer ?
#
loop_
_entity_poly.entity_id
_entity_poly.type
_entity_poly.pdbx_seq_one_letter_code
_entity_poly.pdbx_strand_id
1 'polypeptide(L)'
;MHLFAKAILEFFMKFIDAISTDLQFAIDDISKEDTSAIGVTWHLEWKGKYFPFSKGCSFYRLEVVNGQRQIVYGRDSVEPAIKPGETALVAIRGVAWLLQKFPNLVDWL
;
A
#
# COMPACT_ATOMS: atom_id res chain seq x y z
N MET A 1 17.95 5.35 16.48
CA MET A 1 17.81 5.54 15.02
C MET A 1 18.66 4.58 14.20
N HIS A 2 19.95 4.39 14.50
CA HIS A 2 20.86 3.53 13.72
C HIS A 2 20.49 2.03 13.64
N LEU A 3 19.92 1.45 14.72
CA LEU A 3 19.54 0.02 14.76
C LEU A 3 18.28 -0.29 13.92
N PHE A 4 17.32 0.64 13.85
CA PHE A 4 16.08 0.47 13.09
C PHE A 4 16.34 0.50 11.58
N ALA A 5 17.21 1.42 11.13
CA ALA A 5 17.66 1.48 9.74
C ALA A 5 18.35 0.17 9.31
N LYS A 6 19.19 -0.42 10.18
CA LYS A 6 19.86 -1.70 9.90
C LYS A 6 18.88 -2.87 9.75
N ALA A 7 17.90 -2.98 10.66
CA ALA A 7 16.89 -4.03 10.59
C ALA A 7 16.00 -3.93 9.33
N ILE A 8 15.64 -2.70 8.93
CA ILE A 8 14.92 -2.45 7.68
C ILE A 8 15.77 -2.86 6.47
N LEU A 9 17.04 -2.48 6.46
CA LEU A 9 17.96 -2.83 5.36
C LEU A 9 18.12 -4.35 5.24
N GLU A 10 18.31 -5.04 6.37
CA GLU A 10 18.43 -6.51 6.41
C GLU A 10 17.14 -7.21 5.95
N PHE A 11 15.97 -6.67 6.30
CA PHE A 11 14.69 -7.16 5.80
C PHE A 11 14.57 -6.97 4.29
N PHE A 12 14.89 -5.78 3.77
CA PHE A 12 14.87 -5.52 2.34
C PHE A 12 15.89 -6.38 1.58
N MET A 13 17.08 -6.63 2.14
CA MET A 13 18.04 -7.56 1.54
C MET A 13 17.47 -8.98 1.47
N LYS A 14 16.89 -9.50 2.56
CA LYS A 14 16.25 -10.83 2.53
C LYS A 14 15.08 -10.89 1.53
N PHE A 15 14.34 -9.80 1.41
CA PHE A 15 13.27 -9.67 0.44
C PHE A 15 13.85 -9.69 -0.97
N ILE A 16 14.83 -8.83 -1.30
CA ILE A 16 15.53 -8.82 -2.59
C ILE A 16 16.17 -10.17 -2.92
N ASP A 17 16.73 -10.89 -1.95
CA ASP A 17 17.30 -12.22 -2.16
C ASP A 17 16.22 -13.29 -2.42
N ALA A 18 15.05 -13.15 -1.79
CA ALA A 18 13.93 -14.06 -1.97
C ALA A 18 13.20 -13.85 -3.29
N ILE A 19 13.23 -12.63 -3.82
CA ILE A 19 12.63 -12.32 -5.11
C ILE A 19 13.70 -12.45 -6.20
N SER A 20 13.49 -13.27 -7.22
CA SER A 20 14.49 -13.38 -8.30
C SER A 20 14.70 -12.01 -8.98
N THR A 21 15.88 -11.77 -9.57
CA THR A 21 16.18 -10.56 -10.37
C THR A 21 15.15 -10.27 -11.47
N ASP A 22 14.35 -11.27 -11.81
CA ASP A 22 13.27 -11.19 -12.78
C ASP A 22 12.04 -10.44 -12.26
N LEU A 23 11.79 -10.35 -10.95
CA LEU A 23 10.64 -9.65 -10.37
C LEU A 23 11.08 -8.31 -9.77
N GLN A 24 10.53 -7.21 -10.27
CA GLN A 24 10.95 -5.86 -9.97
C GLN A 24 9.76 -4.97 -9.62
N PHE A 25 10.00 -3.93 -8.83
CA PHE A 25 9.01 -2.87 -8.62
C PHE A 25 9.13 -1.87 -9.77
N ALA A 26 8.08 -1.75 -10.56
CA ALA A 26 7.91 -0.69 -11.54
C ALA A 26 7.13 0.46 -10.91
N ILE A 27 7.67 1.68 -11.01
CA ILE A 27 7.03 2.88 -10.46
C ILE A 27 6.05 3.43 -11.49
N ASP A 28 4.78 3.52 -11.08
CA ASP A 28 3.71 4.04 -11.94
C ASP A 28 3.61 5.56 -11.86
N ASP A 29 3.64 6.12 -10.64
CA ASP A 29 3.60 7.58 -10.43
C ASP A 29 4.13 7.99 -9.05
N ILE A 30 4.50 9.26 -8.92
CA ILE A 30 4.99 9.89 -7.68
C ILE A 30 4.28 11.24 -7.51
N SER A 31 3.68 11.48 -6.34
CA SER A 31 3.07 12.77 -6.00
C SER A 31 4.11 13.89 -5.94
N LYS A 32 3.81 15.07 -6.48
CA LYS A 32 4.79 16.16 -6.65
C LYS A 32 4.55 17.42 -5.82
N GLU A 33 3.45 17.47 -5.07
CA GLU A 33 2.98 18.72 -4.46
C GLU A 33 3.66 19.05 -3.13
N ASP A 34 3.95 18.04 -2.31
CA ASP A 34 4.61 18.20 -1.01
C ASP A 34 6.04 17.63 -1.05
N THR A 35 7.00 18.39 -0.56
CA THR A 35 8.41 17.97 -0.49
C THR A 35 8.76 17.16 0.75
N SER A 36 7.86 17.14 1.73
CA SER A 36 7.94 16.44 3.01
C SER A 36 7.01 15.24 3.11
N ALA A 37 6.07 15.07 2.18
CA ALA A 37 5.21 13.88 2.11
C ALA A 37 5.06 13.43 0.65
N ILE A 38 5.33 12.15 0.39
CA ILE A 38 5.31 11.58 -0.95
C ILE A 38 4.47 10.31 -0.96
N GLY A 39 3.53 10.24 -1.90
CA GLY A 39 2.88 9.01 -2.33
C GLY A 39 3.55 8.46 -3.59
N VAL A 40 3.77 7.17 -3.62
CA VAL A 40 4.31 6.43 -4.76
C VAL A 40 3.32 5.33 -5.10
N THR A 41 2.97 5.19 -6.37
CA THR A 41 2.21 4.03 -6.87
C THR A 41 3.15 3.14 -7.68
N TRP A 42 2.94 1.83 -7.58
CA TRP A 42 3.82 0.86 -8.19
C TRP A 42 3.09 -0.44 -8.49
N HIS A 43 3.71 -1.27 -9.31
CA HIS A 43 3.32 -2.65 -9.52
C HIS A 43 4.56 -3.55 -9.60
N LEU A 44 4.39 -4.87 -9.44
CA LEU A 44 5.47 -5.80 -9.73
C LEU A 44 5.45 -6.19 -11.20
N GLU A 45 6.63 -6.19 -11.81
CA GLU A 45 6.86 -6.72 -13.14
C GLU A 45 7.73 -7.97 -13.05
N TRP A 46 7.37 -9.01 -13.79
CA TRP A 46 8.21 -10.18 -14.00
C TRP A 46 8.68 -10.25 -15.45
N LYS A 47 10.00 -10.11 -15.68
CA LYS A 47 10.62 -10.09 -17.02
C LYS A 47 9.97 -9.06 -17.97
N GLY A 48 9.69 -7.86 -17.47
CA GLY A 48 9.03 -6.78 -18.22
C GLY A 48 7.57 -7.06 -18.56
N LYS A 49 6.94 -8.04 -17.89
CA LYS A 49 5.50 -8.30 -17.98
C LYS A 49 4.84 -8.01 -16.65
N TYR A 50 3.65 -7.43 -16.71
CA TYR A 50 2.83 -7.17 -15.54
C TYR A 50 2.57 -8.44 -14.72
N PHE A 51 2.86 -8.39 -13.41
CA PHE A 51 2.54 -9.46 -12.47
C PHE A 51 1.14 -9.24 -11.89
N PRO A 52 0.23 -10.23 -11.93
CA PRO A 52 -1.15 -10.05 -11.48
C PRO A 52 -1.24 -9.79 -9.97
N PHE A 53 -2.21 -8.96 -9.57
CA PHE A 53 -2.50 -8.61 -8.17
C PHE A 53 -1.29 -8.07 -7.39
N SER A 54 -0.42 -7.33 -8.08
CA SER A 54 0.85 -6.85 -7.53
C SER A 54 0.94 -5.34 -7.41
N LYS A 55 -0.16 -4.63 -7.67
CA LYS A 55 -0.18 -3.17 -7.53
C LYS A 55 -0.09 -2.81 -6.06
N GLY A 56 0.44 -1.64 -5.78
CA GLY A 56 0.46 -1.09 -4.44
C GLY A 56 0.70 0.41 -4.47
N CYS A 57 0.64 0.98 -3.28
CA CYS A 57 1.07 2.33 -3.03
C CYS A 57 1.88 2.40 -1.74
N SER A 58 2.81 3.34 -1.72
CA SER A 58 3.71 3.58 -0.60
C SER A 58 3.65 5.06 -0.23
N PHE A 59 3.63 5.34 1.06
CA PHE A 59 3.57 6.69 1.61
C PHE A 59 4.78 6.93 2.50
N TYR A 60 5.50 8.00 2.21
CA TYR A 60 6.70 8.39 2.95
C TYR A 60 6.55 9.80 3.51
N ARG A 61 7.10 10.01 4.72
CA ARG A 61 7.35 11.37 5.25
C ARG A 61 8.84 11.60 5.35
N LEU A 62 9.26 12.81 4.98
CA LEU A 62 10.64 13.24 4.98
C LEU A 62 10.82 14.44 5.90
N GLU A 63 11.89 14.41 6.67
CA GLU A 63 12.35 15.53 7.50
C GLU A 63 13.82 15.83 7.19
N VAL A 64 14.22 17.09 7.39
CA VAL A 64 15.63 17.49 7.31
C VAL A 64 16.23 17.39 8.70
N VAL A 65 17.05 16.37 8.92
CA VAL A 65 17.76 16.14 10.18
C VAL A 65 19.25 16.37 9.93
N ASN A 66 19.85 17.32 10.66
CA ASN A 66 21.25 17.72 10.49
C ASN A 66 21.62 18.12 9.05
N GLY A 67 20.72 18.83 8.35
CA GLY A 67 20.92 19.26 6.96
C GLY A 67 20.74 18.15 5.92
N GLN A 68 20.43 16.91 6.34
CA GLN A 68 20.16 15.79 5.44
C GLN A 68 18.67 15.45 5.43
N ARG A 69 18.09 15.31 4.24
CA ARG A 69 16.71 14.86 4.09
C ARG A 69 16.65 13.34 4.34
N GLN A 70 15.84 12.93 5.30
CA GLN A 70 15.72 11.54 5.75
C GLN A 70 14.25 11.12 5.74
N ILE A 71 13.99 9.85 5.39
CA ILE A 71 12.66 9.25 5.54
C ILE A 71 12.46 8.94 7.02
N VAL A 72 11.50 9.60 7.65
CA VAL A 72 11.15 9.41 9.07
C VAL A 72 9.93 8.51 9.26
N TYR A 73 9.18 8.26 8.19
CA TYR A 73 8.01 7.39 8.17
C TYR A 73 7.86 6.75 6.79
N GLY A 74 7.52 5.47 6.76
CA GLY A 74 7.15 4.73 5.56
C GLY A 74 5.97 3.80 5.85
N ARG A 75 5.03 3.73 4.92
CA ARG A 75 3.92 2.76 4.96
C ARG A 75 3.61 2.26 3.55
N ASP A 76 3.56 0.95 3.41
CA ASP A 76 3.18 0.28 2.16
C ASP A 76 1.75 -0.27 2.28
N SER A 77 1.01 -0.20 1.18
CA SER A 77 -0.34 -0.73 1.03
C SER A 77 -0.41 -1.47 -0.31
N VAL A 78 -0.55 -2.79 -0.26
CA VAL A 78 -0.61 -3.64 -1.45
C VAL A 78 -2.06 -3.92 -1.85
N GLU A 79 -2.33 -4.04 -3.15
CA GLU A 79 -3.62 -4.50 -3.66
C GLU A 79 -3.87 -5.90 -3.07
N PRO A 80 -5.03 -6.13 -2.42
CA PRO A 80 -5.33 -7.44 -1.88
C PRO A 80 -5.52 -8.45 -3.02
N ALA A 81 -4.85 -9.60 -2.92
CA ALA A 81 -4.97 -10.70 -3.88
C ALA A 81 -6.41 -11.20 -4.05
N ILE A 82 -7.23 -11.05 -3.00
CA ILE A 82 -8.68 -11.24 -3.04
C ILE A 82 -9.28 -9.85 -3.08
N LYS A 83 -9.81 -9.43 -4.24
CA LYS A 83 -10.61 -8.20 -4.34
C LYS A 83 -11.87 -8.40 -3.50
N PRO A 84 -11.98 -7.86 -2.28
CA PRO A 84 -13.18 -8.01 -1.48
C PRO A 84 -14.29 -7.17 -2.10
N GLY A 85 -14.00 -6.32 -3.11
CA GLY A 85 -14.94 -5.40 -3.74
C GLY A 85 -16.28 -6.05 -4.06
N GLU A 86 -16.33 -7.15 -4.80
CA GLU A 86 -17.62 -7.79 -5.11
C GLU A 86 -18.31 -8.36 -3.86
N THR A 87 -17.59 -9.08 -2.99
CA THR A 87 -18.16 -9.66 -1.76
C THR A 87 -18.60 -8.60 -0.74
N ALA A 88 -17.84 -7.52 -0.61
CA ALA A 88 -18.12 -6.36 0.23
C ALA A 88 -19.25 -5.53 -0.36
N LEU A 89 -19.33 -5.35 -1.67
CA LEU A 89 -20.50 -4.74 -2.33
C LEU A 89 -21.75 -5.58 -2.12
N VAL A 90 -21.66 -6.91 -2.17
CA VAL A 90 -22.79 -7.80 -1.85
C VAL A 90 -23.20 -7.64 -0.38
N ALA A 91 -22.26 -7.59 0.56
CA ALA A 91 -22.54 -7.36 1.97
C ALA A 91 -23.15 -5.97 2.22
N ILE A 92 -22.59 -4.91 1.62
CA ILE A 92 -23.11 -3.54 1.69
C ILE A 92 -24.52 -3.47 1.11
N ARG A 93 -24.77 -4.11 -0.04
CA ARG A 93 -26.11 -4.19 -0.64
C ARG A 93 -27.09 -4.94 0.26
N GLY A 94 -26.65 -6.02 0.91
CA GLY A 94 -27.45 -6.79 1.86
C GLY A 94 -27.86 -5.95 3.08
N VAL A 95 -26.90 -5.25 3.69
CA VAL A 95 -27.15 -4.35 4.82
C VAL A 95 -28.05 -3.18 4.40
N ALA A 96 -27.77 -2.54 3.26
CA ALA A 96 -28.58 -1.44 2.75
C ALA A 96 -30.03 -1.86 2.46
N TRP A 97 -30.24 -3.04 1.87
CA TRP A 97 -31.58 -3.60 1.64
C TRP A 97 -32.32 -3.88 2.96
N LEU A 98 -31.63 -4.43 3.96
CA LEU A 98 -32.20 -4.69 5.28
C LEU A 98 -32.65 -3.38 5.97
N LEU A 99 -31.83 -2.34 5.92
CA LEU A 99 -32.16 -1.04 6.50
C LEU A 99 -33.30 -0.33 5.75
N GLN A 100 -33.37 -0.48 4.42
CA GLN A 100 -34.51 0.02 3.64
C GLN A 100 -35.81 -0.71 3.96
N LYS A 101 -35.75 -2.03 4.16
CA LYS A 101 -36.93 -2.86 4.44
C LYS A 101 -37.40 -2.73 5.89
N PHE A 102 -36.48 -2.46 6.82
CA PHE A 102 -36.77 -2.30 8.24
C PHE A 102 -36.06 -1.04 8.79
N PRO A 103 -36.61 0.16 8.54
CA PRO A 103 -35.98 1.42 8.93
C PRO A 103 -35.72 1.53 10.43
N ASN A 104 -36.56 0.90 11.25
CA ASN A 104 -36.46 0.89 12.71
C ASN A 104 -35.23 0.11 13.23
N LEU A 105 -34.51 -0.63 12.38
CA LEU A 105 -33.23 -1.25 12.74
C LEU A 105 -32.09 -0.22 12.85
N VAL A 106 -32.26 0.96 12.27
CA VAL A 106 -31.29 2.07 12.38
C VAL A 106 -31.19 2.55 13.84
N ASP A 107 -32.27 2.45 14.61
CA ASP A 107 -32.31 2.88 16.01
C ASP A 107 -31.59 1.91 16.99
N TRP A 108 -31.15 0.74 16.49
CA TRP A 108 -30.46 -0.31 17.25
C TRP A 108 -28.99 -0.53 16.85
N LEU A 109 -28.49 0.23 15.86
CA LEU A 109 -27.09 0.25 15.42
C LEU A 109 -26.34 1.42 16.08
#